data_AF-A0A355ATK6-F1
#
_entry.id   AF-A0A355ATK6-F1
#
_cell.length_a   1.000
_cell.length_b   1.000
_cell.length_c   1.000
_cell.angle_alpha   90.00
_cell.angle_beta   90.00
_cell.angle_gamma   90.00
#
_symmetry.space_group_name_H-M   'P 1'
#
loop_
_entity.id
_entity.type
_entity.pdbx_description
1 polymer ?
#
loop_
_entity_poly.entity_id
_entity_poly.type
_entity_poly.pdbx_seq_one_letter_code
_entity_poly.pdbx_strand_id
1 'polypeptide(L)' 'HRSPGIFSILKQIELARSIEYDWLYLGYWIKDCQKMSYKSCFRPLEAFHPEANTWITVD' A
#
# COMPACT_ATOMS: atom_id res chain seq x y z
N HIS A 1 14.65 15.28 -4.50
CA HIS A 1 14.58 13.96 -3.82
C HIS A 1 14.16 12.90 -4.82
N ARG A 2 14.72 11.67 -4.77
CA ARG A 2 14.50 10.60 -5.77
C ARG A 2 13.41 9.58 -5.39
N SER A 3 12.60 9.86 -4.36
CA SER A 3 11.42 9.07 -3.91
C SER A 3 11.51 7.54 -4.06
N PRO A 4 12.53 6.88 -3.48
CA PRO A 4 12.77 5.45 -3.70
C PRO A 4 11.63 4.55 -3.21
N GLY A 5 10.88 4.96 -2.19
CA GLY A 5 9.71 4.22 -1.70
C GLY A 5 8.57 4.15 -2.74
N ILE A 6 8.29 5.26 -3.42
CA ILE A 6 7.28 5.30 -4.50
C ILE A 6 7.73 4.42 -5.65
N PHE A 7 8.99 4.54 -6.07
CA PHE A 7 9.55 3.72 -7.15
C PHE A 7 9.43 2.21 -6.84
N SER A 8 9.75 1.81 -5.60
CA SER A 8 9.63 0.42 -5.17
C SER A 8 8.19 -0.10 -5.25
N ILE A 9 7.20 0.67 -4.79
CA ILE A 9 5.78 0.28 -4.87
C ILE A 9 5.33 0.15 -6.32
N LEU A 10 5.70 1.09 -7.20
CA LEU A 10 5.35 1.02 -8.62
C LEU A 10 5.91 -0.26 -9.28
N LYS A 11 7.15 -0.63 -8.99
CA LYS A 11 7.74 -1.88 -9.49
C LYS A 11 7.04 -3.13 -8.92
N GLN A 12 6.60 -3.09 -7.66
CA GLN A 12 5.83 -4.18 -7.07
C GLN A 12 4.43 -4.32 -7.70
N ILE A 13 3.76 -3.20 -7.99
CA ILE A 13 2.47 -3.20 -8.71
C ILE A 13 2.64 -3.80 -10.10
N GLU A 14 3.67 -3.38 -10.83
CA GLU A 14 3.97 -3.91 -12.17
C GLU A 14 4.22 -5.44 -12.12
N LEU A 15 5.00 -5.89 -11.14
CA LEU A 15 5.25 -7.32 -10.94
C LEU A 15 3.96 -8.07 -10.60
N ALA A 16 3.17 -7.60 -9.63
CA ALA A 16 1.91 -8.22 -9.22
C ALA A 16 0.94 -8.36 -10.41
N ARG A 17 0.87 -7.34 -11.28
CA ARG A 17 0.09 -7.39 -12.51
C ARG A 17 0.62 -8.42 -13.50
N SER A 18 1.95 -8.55 -13.65
CA SER A 18 2.56 -9.51 -14.59
C SER A 18 2.36 -10.97 -14.19
N ILE A 19 2.10 -11.24 -12.92
CA ILE A 19 1.85 -12.58 -12.36
C ILE A 19 0.39 -12.78 -11.93
N GLU A 20 -0.50 -11.87 -12.34
CA GLU A 20 -1.94 -11.93 -12.13
C GLU A 20 -2.36 -12.05 -10.65
N TYR A 21 -1.66 -11.37 -9.74
CA TYR A 21 -2.13 -11.22 -8.36
C TYR A 21 -3.11 -10.07 -8.20
N ASP A 22 -4.23 -10.36 -7.55
CA ASP A 22 -5.26 -9.39 -7.21
C ASP A 22 -4.83 -8.41 -6.10
N TRP A 23 -3.87 -8.83 -5.25
CA TRP A 23 -3.51 -8.11 -4.03
C TRP A 23 -2.01 -7.87 -3.91
N LEU A 24 -1.65 -6.65 -3.48
CA LEU A 24 -0.29 -6.28 -3.10
C LEU A 24 -0.29 -5.73 -1.67
N TYR A 25 0.39 -6.42 -0.76
CA TYR A 25 0.56 -5.93 0.60
C TYR A 25 1.66 -4.86 0.68
N LEU A 26 1.27 -3.61 0.91
CA LEU A 26 2.21 -2.48 1.03
C LEU A 26 2.97 -2.42 2.36
N GLY A 27 2.80 -3.44 3.22
CA GLY A 27 3.40 -3.51 4.54
C GLY A 27 2.68 -2.65 5.59
N TYR A 28 3.18 -2.69 6.82
CA TYR A 28 2.63 -1.92 7.93
C TYR A 28 2.60 -0.41 7.60
N TRP A 29 1.61 0.29 8.14
CA TRP A 29 1.42 1.74 7.99
C TRP A 29 1.17 2.37 9.36
N ILE A 30 1.89 3.46 9.64
CA ILE A 30 1.77 4.24 10.87
C ILE A 30 1.22 5.61 10.48
N LYS A 31 0.01 5.93 10.94
CA LYS A 31 -0.72 7.14 10.58
C LYS A 31 0.11 8.42 10.77
N ASP A 32 0.83 8.53 11.88
CA ASP A 32 1.59 9.74 12.24
C ASP A 32 3.03 9.76 11.70
N CYS A 33 3.42 8.78 10.87
CA CYS A 33 4.75 8.74 10.26
C CYS A 33 4.74 9.41 8.88
N GLN A 34 5.22 10.66 8.81
CA GLN A 34 5.31 11.40 7.53
C GLN A 34 6.08 10.65 6.44
N LYS A 35 7.13 9.90 6.82
CA LYS A 35 7.92 9.08 5.88
C LYS A 35 7.10 7.95 5.24
N MET A 36 5.95 7.57 5.78
CA MET A 36 5.09 6.49 5.29
C MET A 36 3.77 6.99 4.67
N SER A 37 3.53 8.30 4.71
CA SER A 37 2.32 8.93 4.14
C SER A 37 2.11 8.58 2.66
N TYR A 38 3.19 8.41 1.89
CA TYR A 38 3.10 8.11 0.46
C TYR A 38 2.36 6.80 0.12
N LYS A 39 2.29 5.83 1.06
CA LYS A 39 1.58 4.55 0.83
C LYS A 39 0.07 4.76 0.68
N SER A 40 -0.49 5.80 1.30
CA SER A 40 -1.92 6.10 1.20
C SER A 40 -2.31 6.82 -0.09
N CYS A 41 -1.40 6.97 -1.05
CA CYS A 41 -1.67 7.59 -2.36
C CYS A 41 -2.00 6.58 -3.47
N PHE A 42 -1.82 5.28 -3.21
CA PHE A 42 -2.13 4.22 -4.18
C PHE A 42 -3.58 3.77 -4.04
N ARG A 43 -4.24 3.44 -5.15
CA ARG A 43 -5.66 3.01 -5.18
C ARG A 43 -5.87 1.85 -6.16
N PRO A 44 -6.86 0.97 -5.90
CA PRO A 44 -7.65 0.88 -4.66
C PRO A 44 -6.77 0.48 -3.46
N LEU A 45 -7.16 0.86 -2.24
CA LEU A 45 -6.40 0.58 -1.03
C LEU A 45 -7.33 0.06 0.06
N GLU A 46 -6.88 -0.96 0.78
CA GLU A 46 -7.53 -1.44 1.99
C GLU A 46 -6.61 -1.29 3.19
N ALA A 47 -7.20 -1.01 4.34
CA ALA A 47 -6.53 -1.01 5.63
C ALA A 47 -7.12 -2.10 6.53
N PHE A 48 -6.24 -2.78 7.27
CA PHE A 48 -6.67 -3.77 8.23
C PHE A 48 -7.15 -3.08 9.52
N HIS A 49 -8.39 -3.37 9.92
CA HIS A 49 -8.99 -2.91 11.17
C HIS A 49 -8.81 -3.98 12.26
N PRO A 50 -7.81 -3.84 13.17
CA PRO A 50 -7.42 -4.92 14.06
C PRO A 50 -8.52 -5.32 15.06
N GLU A 51 -9.29 -4.37 15.56
CA GLU A 51 -10.38 -4.66 16.52
C GLU A 51 -11.55 -5.41 15.88
N ALA A 52 -11.77 -5.22 14.57
CA ALA A 52 -12.84 -5.89 13.83
C ALA A 52 -12.33 -7.10 13.02
N ASN A 53 -11.01 -7.33 13.04
CA ASN A 53 -10.32 -8.38 12.29
C ASN A 53 -10.75 -8.45 10.80
N THR A 54 -10.88 -7.29 10.15
CA THR A 54 -11.35 -7.18 8.77
C THR A 54 -10.57 -6.15 7.98
N TRP A 55 -10.58 -6.27 6.65
CA TRP A 55 -10.06 -5.26 5.73
C TRP A 55 -11.18 -4.31 5.35
N ILE A 56 -10.88 -3.01 5.35
CA ILE A 56 -11.81 -1.95 4.96
C ILE A 56 -11.20 -1.14 3.82
N THR A 57 -11.99 -0.85 2.78
CA THR A 57 -11.58 0.06 1.71
C THR A 57 -11.36 1.46 2.26
N VAL A 58 -10.26 2.08 1.86
CA VAL A 58 -9.89 3.45 2.22
C VAL A 58 -10.04 4.32 0.98
N ASP A 59 -11.01 5.22 1.02
CA ASP A 59 -11.22 6.25 0.00
C ASP A 59 -10.13 7.34 0.05
#